data_AF-A0A7S7W2A1-F1
#
_entry.id   AF-A0A7S7W2A1-F1
#
_cell.length_a   1.000
_cell.length_b   1.000
_cell.length_c   1.000
_cell.angle_alpha   90.00
_cell.angle_beta   90.00
_cell.angle_gamma   90.00
#
_symmetry.space_group_name_H-M   'P 1'
#
loop_
_entity.id
_entity.type
_entity.pdbx_description
1 polymer ?
#
loop_
_entity_poly.entity_id
_entity_poly.type
_entity_poly.pdbx_seq_one_letter_code
_entity_poly.pdbx_strand_id
1 'polypeptide(L)'
;MIIQYGQALSNYLYDVFVAKFDFWLAFGLVAQLFFTARFLVQWIASERAGNSVVPMAFWFCSMGGGLMTLVYGVVKREPVIILGQALATIIYIRNIMLIIKNRGRASKTLER
;
A
#
# COMPACT_ATOMS: atom_id res chain seq x y z
N MET A 1 4.49 41.46 -9.91
CA MET A 1 4.97 40.11 -10.30
C MET A 1 4.96 39.11 -9.15
N ILE A 2 5.62 39.35 -8.00
CA ILE A 2 5.69 38.36 -6.88
C ILE A 2 4.31 38.02 -6.27
N ILE A 3 3.40 38.99 -6.16
CA ILE A 3 2.03 38.79 -5.61
C ILE A 3 1.19 37.86 -6.51
N GLN A 4 1.43 37.90 -7.83
CA GLN A 4 0.71 37.08 -8.80
C GLN A 4 1.12 35.60 -8.72
N TYR A 5 2.42 35.34 -8.48
CA TYR A 5 2.90 33.99 -8.20
C TYR A 5 2.42 33.46 -6.85
N GLY A 6 2.30 34.32 -5.83
CA GLY A 6 1.72 33.96 -4.53
C GLY A 6 0.23 33.56 -4.64
N GLN A 7 -0.55 34.31 -5.40
CA GLN A 7 -1.96 33.97 -5.67
C GLN A 7 -2.10 32.72 -6.54
N ALA A 8 -1.25 32.54 -7.55
CA ALA A 8 -1.26 31.32 -8.37
C ALA A 8 -0.92 30.07 -7.54
N LEU A 9 0.06 30.17 -6.63
CA LEU A 9 0.40 29.09 -5.71
C LEU A 9 -0.74 28.79 -4.73
N SER A 10 -1.34 29.83 -4.13
CA SER A 10 -2.48 29.66 -3.21
C SER A 10 -3.67 29.00 -3.89
N ASN A 11 -4.01 29.44 -5.11
CA ASN A 11 -5.10 28.85 -5.88
C ASN A 11 -4.81 27.40 -6.29
N TYR A 12 -3.57 27.08 -6.64
CA TYR A 12 -3.14 25.71 -6.90
C TYR A 12 -3.27 24.82 -5.66
N LEU A 13 -2.79 25.29 -4.50
CA LEU A 13 -2.92 24.55 -3.24
C LEU A 13 -4.40 24.37 -2.86
N TYR A 14 -5.22 25.39 -3.05
CA TYR A 14 -6.66 25.28 -2.80
C TYR A 14 -7.32 24.26 -3.74
N ASP A 15 -6.96 24.25 -5.03
CA ASP A 15 -7.50 23.28 -5.99
C ASP A 15 -7.10 21.84 -5.63
N VAL A 16 -5.83 21.63 -5.28
CA VAL A 16 -5.28 20.31 -4.96
C VAL A 16 -5.81 19.76 -3.63
N PHE A 17 -5.84 20.57 -2.58
CA PHE A 17 -6.16 20.09 -1.23
C PHE A 17 -7.63 20.26 -0.83
N VAL A 18 -8.33 21.26 -1.39
CA VAL A 18 -9.68 21.62 -0.96
C VAL A 18 -10.70 21.31 -2.06
N ALA A 19 -10.51 21.80 -3.28
CA ALA A 19 -11.49 21.62 -4.35
C ALA A 19 -11.60 20.17 -4.83
N LYS A 20 -10.48 19.42 -4.78
CA LYS A 20 -10.44 17.99 -5.15
C LYS A 20 -10.68 17.05 -3.96
N PHE A 21 -11.05 17.56 -2.79
CA PHE A 21 -11.35 16.73 -1.62
C PHE A 21 -12.70 16.01 -1.81
N ASP A 22 -12.65 14.87 -2.48
CA ASP A 22 -13.77 13.99 -2.76
C ASP A 22 -13.65 12.70 -1.92
N PHE A 23 -14.75 11.96 -1.78
CA PHE A 23 -14.78 10.65 -1.11
C PHE A 23 -13.70 9.70 -1.68
N TRP A 24 -13.46 9.75 -2.98
CA TRP A 24 -12.41 8.98 -3.65
C TRP A 24 -10.99 9.39 -3.24
N LEU A 25 -10.76 10.67 -2.92
CA LEU A 25 -9.48 11.13 -2.40
C LEU A 25 -9.26 10.56 -0.99
N ALA A 26 -10.27 10.61 -0.12
CA ALA A 26 -10.22 10.01 1.21
C ALA A 26 -9.94 8.49 1.12
N PHE A 27 -10.59 7.80 0.19
CA PHE A 27 -10.35 6.38 -0.07
C PHE A 27 -8.90 6.10 -0.52
N GLY A 28 -8.38 6.91 -1.45
CA GLY A 28 -6.97 6.83 -1.89
C GLY A 28 -5.99 7.11 -0.74
N LEU A 29 -6.30 8.05 0.14
CA LEU A 29 -5.49 8.33 1.34
C LEU A 29 -5.47 7.12 2.29
N VAL A 30 -6.61 6.46 2.52
CA VAL A 30 -6.62 5.23 3.32
C VAL A 30 -5.80 4.13 2.66
N ALA A 31 -5.90 3.95 1.34
CA ALA A 31 -5.07 3.00 0.60
C ALA A 31 -3.57 3.28 0.79
N GLN A 32 -3.19 4.57 0.75
CA GLN A 32 -1.83 5.00 1.00
C GLN A 32 -1.40 4.74 2.44
N LEU A 33 -2.28 4.93 3.43
CA LEU A 33 -1.99 4.59 4.83
C LEU A 33 -1.71 3.10 5.01
N PHE A 34 -2.43 2.20 4.33
CA PHE A 34 -2.10 0.77 4.32
C PHE A 34 -0.71 0.50 3.72
N PHE A 35 -0.36 1.20 2.63
CA PHE A 35 0.97 1.09 2.03
C PHE A 35 2.09 1.66 2.89
N THR A 36 1.82 2.64 3.74
CA THR A 36 2.80 3.15 4.72
C THR A 36 2.87 2.23 5.94
N ALA A 37 1.73 1.74 6.41
CA ALA A 37 1.63 0.82 7.54
C ALA A 37 2.43 -0.47 7.30
N ARG A 38 2.52 -0.97 6.07
CA ARG A 38 3.35 -2.15 5.75
C ARG A 38 4.82 -1.95 6.19
N PHE A 39 5.40 -0.78 5.93
CA PHE A 39 6.77 -0.48 6.27
C PHE A 39 6.93 -0.27 7.77
N LEU A 40 5.97 0.38 8.40
CA LEU A 40 5.94 0.54 9.85
C LEU A 40 5.90 -0.82 10.57
N VAL A 41 5.04 -1.73 10.11
CA VAL A 41 4.92 -3.09 10.64
C VAL A 41 6.19 -3.90 10.41
N GLN A 42 6.80 -3.79 9.23
CA GLN A 42 8.06 -4.46 8.93
C GLN A 42 9.21 -3.92 9.79
N TRP A 43 9.27 -2.60 9.99
CA TRP A 43 10.27 -1.97 10.84
C TRP A 43 10.15 -2.45 12.28
N ILE A 44 8.96 -2.34 12.88
CA ILE A 44 8.71 -2.81 14.26
C ILE A 44 9.03 -4.30 14.41
N ALA A 45 8.67 -5.13 13.44
CA ALA A 45 8.99 -6.56 13.47
C ALA A 45 10.50 -6.82 13.35
N SER A 46 11.22 -6.03 12.56
CA SER A 46 12.68 -6.18 12.37
C SER A 46 13.46 -5.72 13.59
N GLU A 47 13.07 -4.59 14.21
CA GLU A 47 13.64 -4.12 15.47
C GLU A 47 13.48 -5.17 16.57
N ARG A 48 12.27 -5.74 16.71
CA ARG A 48 12.00 -6.78 17.71
C ARG A 48 12.79 -8.07 17.47
N ALA A 49 13.10 -8.39 16.21
CA ALA A 49 13.82 -9.62 15.85
C ALA A 49 15.34 -9.42 15.74
N GLY A 50 15.83 -8.18 15.81
CA GLY A 50 17.23 -7.82 15.57
C GLY A 50 17.74 -8.18 14.17
N ASN A 51 16.83 -8.45 13.22
CA ASN A 51 17.15 -8.95 11.89
C ASN A 51 16.15 -8.38 10.87
N SER A 52 16.57 -8.22 9.62
CA SER A 52 15.67 -7.78 8.53
C SER A 52 14.67 -8.89 8.20
N VAL A 53 13.48 -8.82 8.81
CA VAL A 53 12.41 -9.82 8.65
C VAL A 53 11.17 -9.17 8.04
N VAL A 54 10.53 -9.87 7.11
CA VAL A 54 9.26 -9.44 6.52
C VAL A 54 8.12 -10.21 7.18
N PRO A 55 7.34 -9.58 8.09
CA PRO A 55 6.28 -10.27 8.81
C PRO A 55 5.09 -10.60 7.90
N MET A 56 4.29 -11.61 8.25
CA MET A 56 3.07 -11.94 7.48
C MET A 56 2.11 -10.75 7.36
N ALA A 57 2.03 -9.92 8.40
CA ALA A 57 1.21 -8.71 8.40
C ALA A 57 1.61 -7.71 7.29
N PHE A 58 2.88 -7.67 6.87
CA PHE A 58 3.33 -6.86 5.74
C PHE A 58 2.57 -7.22 4.44
N TRP A 59 2.41 -8.52 4.20
CA TRP A 59 1.75 -9.02 2.99
C TRP A 59 0.25 -8.78 3.03
N PHE A 60 -0.39 -8.91 4.19
CA PHE A 60 -1.80 -8.55 4.37
C PHE A 60 -2.04 -7.05 4.17
N CYS A 61 -1.21 -6.18 4.75
CA CYS A 61 -1.30 -4.74 4.52
C CYS A 61 -1.10 -4.38 3.04
N SER A 62 -0.15 -5.04 2.37
CA SER A 62 0.12 -4.81 0.94
C SER A 62 -1.04 -5.27 0.06
N MET A 63 -1.70 -6.38 0.41
CA MET A 63 -2.90 -6.85 -0.29
C MET A 63 -4.09 -5.92 -0.07
N GLY A 64 -4.32 -5.47 1.17
CA GLY A 64 -5.36 -4.50 1.49
C GLY A 64 -5.17 -3.18 0.74
N GLY A 65 -4.00 -2.55 0.91
CA GLY A 65 -3.67 -1.30 0.22
C GLY A 65 -3.66 -1.43 -1.31
N GLY A 66 -3.20 -2.59 -1.82
CA GLY A 66 -3.20 -2.90 -3.24
C GLY A 66 -4.60 -3.04 -3.82
N LEU A 67 -5.50 -3.76 -3.16
CA LEU A 67 -6.89 -3.89 -3.59
C LEU A 67 -7.62 -2.53 -3.56
N MET A 68 -7.40 -1.74 -2.51
CA MET A 68 -7.96 -0.38 -2.46
C MET A 68 -7.43 0.49 -3.60
N THR A 69 -6.12 0.44 -3.87
CA THR A 69 -5.52 1.23 -4.96
C THR A 69 -5.97 0.75 -6.34
N LEU A 70 -6.22 -0.56 -6.50
CA LEU A 70 -6.81 -1.12 -7.72
C LEU A 70 -8.23 -0.57 -7.92
N VAL A 71 -9.08 -0.59 -6.89
CA VAL A 71 -10.44 -0.01 -6.94
C VAL A 71 -10.38 1.47 -7.29
N TYR A 72 -9.47 2.22 -6.67
CA TYR A 72 -9.24 3.63 -6.97
C TYR A 72 -8.84 3.84 -8.45
N GLY A 73 -7.88 3.06 -8.95
CA GLY A 73 -7.41 3.12 -10.33
C GLY A 73 -8.49 2.80 -11.35
N VAL A 74 -9.35 1.80 -11.07
CA VAL A 74 -10.50 1.45 -11.92
C VAL A 74 -11.49 2.61 -11.99
N VAL A 75 -11.81 3.22 -10.85
CA VAL A 75 -12.77 4.32 -10.79
C VAL A 75 -12.24 5.58 -11.48
N LYS A 76 -10.97 5.92 -11.27
CA LYS A 76 -10.31 7.04 -11.95
C LYS A 76 -9.91 6.71 -13.39
N ARG A 77 -10.13 5.47 -13.86
CA ARG A 77 -9.79 4.96 -15.20
C ARG A 77 -8.31 5.16 -15.54
N GLU A 78 -7.44 4.96 -14.56
CA GLU A 78 -5.99 5.08 -14.74
C GLU A 78 -5.34 3.73 -15.05
N PRO A 79 -5.01 3.43 -16.32
CA PRO A 79 -4.53 2.10 -16.72
C PRO A 79 -3.19 1.74 -16.07
N VAL A 80 -2.33 2.73 -15.81
CA VAL A 80 -1.02 2.54 -15.17
C VAL A 80 -1.19 1.98 -13.75
N ILE A 81 -2.13 2.53 -12.98
CA ILE A 81 -2.43 2.04 -11.62
C ILE A 81 -3.03 0.65 -11.68
N ILE A 82 -4.00 0.41 -12.57
CA ILE A 82 -4.68 -0.88 -12.69
C ILE A 82 -3.68 -1.99 -13.02
N LEU A 83 -2.85 -1.79 -14.04
CA LEU A 83 -1.86 -2.79 -14.46
C LEU A 83 -0.79 -3.01 -13.39
N GLY A 84 -0.24 -1.93 -12.84
CA GLY A 84 0.77 -2.02 -11.78
C GLY A 84 0.25 -2.78 -10.57
N GLN A 85 -0.98 -2.47 -10.15
CA GLN A 85 -1.54 -3.05 -8.94
C GLN A 85 -2.13 -4.44 -9.12
N ALA A 86 -2.62 -4.77 -10.32
CA ALA A 86 -3.01 -6.14 -10.66
C ALA A 86 -1.80 -7.08 -10.61
N LEU A 87 -0.67 -6.68 -11.21
CA LEU A 87 0.58 -7.45 -11.18
C LEU A 87 1.12 -7.58 -9.75
N ALA A 88 1.13 -6.49 -8.98
CA ALA A 88 1.56 -6.51 -7.59
C ALA A 88 0.71 -7.46 -6.73
N THR A 89 -0.61 -7.49 -6.96
CA THR A 89 -1.53 -8.37 -6.23
C THR A 89 -1.21 -9.85 -6.45
N ILE A 90 -0.87 -10.24 -7.68
CA ILE A 90 -0.43 -11.62 -8.00
C ILE A 90 0.84 -11.97 -7.20
N ILE A 91 1.81 -11.06 -7.14
CA ILE A 91 3.05 -11.25 -6.38
C ILE A 91 2.76 -11.42 -4.89
N TYR A 92 1.87 -10.59 -4.33
CA TYR A 92 1.49 -10.67 -2.92
C TYR A 92 0.82 -12.00 -2.58
N ILE A 93 -0.13 -12.45 -3.40
CA ILE A 93 -0.80 -13.75 -3.22
C ILE A 93 0.23 -14.88 -3.28
N ARG A 94 1.10 -14.88 -4.29
CA ARG A 94 2.17 -15.88 -4.46
C ARG A 94 3.09 -15.95 -3.24
N ASN A 95 3.49 -14.80 -2.70
CA ASN A 95 4.37 -14.77 -1.52
C ASN A 95 3.66 -15.25 -0.25
N ILE A 96 2.39 -14.89 -0.06
CA ILE A 96 1.58 -15.44 1.06
C ILE A 96 1.46 -16.96 0.95
N MET A 97 1.15 -17.49 -0.24
CA MET A 97 1.03 -18.94 -0.46
C MET A 97 2.34 -19.67 -0.13
N LEU A 98 3.49 -19.10 -0.52
CA LEU A 98 4.79 -19.67 -0.19
C LEU A 98 5.07 -19.67 1.32
N ILE A 99 4.76 -18.58 2.01
CA ILE A 99 4.99 -18.50 3.46
C ILE A 99 4.10 -19.50 4.22
N ILE A 100 2.83 -19.65 3.82
CA ILE A 100 1.90 -20.62 4.40
C ILE A 100 2.41 -22.05 4.16
N LYS A 101 2.82 -22.37 2.93
CA LYS A 101 3.38 -23.68 2.58
C LYS A 101 4.65 -24.02 3.38
N ASN A 102 5.53 -23.04 3.56
CA ASN A 102 6.78 -23.24 4.30
C ASN A 102 6.55 -23.39 5.81
N ARG A 103 5.58 -22.68 6.39
CA ARG A 103 5.16 -22.91 7.79
C ARG A 103 4.60 -24.31 7.99
N GLY A 104 3.76 -24.79 7.07
CA GLY A 104 3.22 -26.15 7.13
C GLY A 104 4.28 -27.25 6.99
N ARG A 105 5.37 -26.99 6.25
CA ARG A 105 6.51 -27.93 6.15
C ARG A 105 7.40 -27.91 7.39
N ALA A 106 7.72 -26.74 7.94
CA ALA A 106 8.54 -26.63 9.15
C ALA A 106 7.91 -27.33 10.36
N SER A 107 6.57 -27.29 10.48
CA SER A 107 5.83 -28.02 11.51
C SER A 107 5.95 -29.55 11.37
N LYS A 108 5.98 -30.07 10.13
CA LYS A 108 6.07 -31.52 9.87
C LYS A 108 7.46 -32.10 10.11
N THR A 109 8.52 -31.29 10.04
CA THR A 109 9.90 -31.75 10.29
C THR A 109 10.19 -31.88 11.79
N LEU A 110 9.40 -31.23 12.66
CA LEU A 110 9.54 -31.33 14.12
C LEU A 110 8.72 -32.49 14.73
N GLU A 111 7.78 -33.07 13.97
CA GLU A 111 6.99 -34.25 14.36
C GLU A 111 7.60 -35.59 13.89
N ARG A 112 8.79 -35.58 13.26
CA ARG A 112 9.56 -36.78 12.88
C ARG A 112 10.79 -36.93 13.74
#